data_AF-M2S757-F1
#
_entry.id   AF-M2S757-F1
#
_cell.length_a   1.000
_cell.length_b   1.000
_cell.length_c   1.000
_cell.angle_alpha   90.00
_cell.angle_beta   90.00
_cell.angle_gamma   90.00
#
_symmetry.space_group_name_H-M   'P 1'
#
loop_
_entity.id
_entity.type
_entity.pdbx_description
1 polymer ?
#
loop_
_entity_poly.entity_id
_entity_poly.type
_entity_poly.pdbx_seq_one_letter_code
_entity_poly.pdbx_strand_id
1 'polypeptide(L)'
;MDTDSTLSIARLKHEVIGSTPVLPFSLLSGDVGSIRNAASRACDVPLSAIEDIYPCTPMQQGLMALSSKHTGSYINQELFRLEKHVATTRMISSLKDVINAWPILRTRIVNIPHVGLVQVVIKEEITIPLSRNKKELVESYTDSTPSLGDRLSQFAICEGNSPGESFVLWRAHHAIYDAWSVNLLLQDIATCY
;
A
#
# COMPACT_ATOMS: atom_id res chain seq x y z
N MET A 1 4.29 -50.48 4.40
CA MET A 1 4.79 -50.72 3.02
C MET A 1 4.04 -49.75 2.14
N ASP A 2 4.45 -48.48 2.12
CA ASP A 2 5.59 -47.95 1.32
C ASP A 2 5.39 -48.29 -0.17
N THR A 3 5.47 -47.39 -1.14
CA THR A 3 6.04 -46.04 -1.21
C THR A 3 5.65 -45.50 -2.60
N ASP A 4 5.17 -44.27 -2.69
CA ASP A 4 5.95 -43.17 -3.27
C ASP A 4 5.95 -43.15 -4.81
N SER A 5 4.98 -42.47 -5.40
CA SER A 5 5.12 -41.91 -6.75
C SER A 5 5.36 -40.41 -6.63
N THR A 6 6.57 -40.06 -6.23
CA THR A 6 7.11 -38.70 -6.27
C THR A 6 6.93 -38.12 -7.67
N LEU A 7 5.95 -37.24 -7.86
CA LEU A 7 6.02 -36.21 -8.90
C LEU A 7 7.08 -35.21 -8.42
N SER A 8 8.34 -35.52 -8.75
CA SER A 8 9.45 -34.58 -8.68
C SER A 8 9.16 -33.44 -9.67
N ILE A 9 8.41 -32.44 -9.22
CA ILE A 9 8.38 -31.13 -9.88
C ILE A 9 9.82 -30.64 -9.86
N ALA A 10 10.42 -30.53 -11.03
CA ALA A 10 11.75 -29.95 -11.18
C ALA A 10 11.75 -28.58 -10.49
N ARG A 11 12.43 -28.48 -9.34
CA ARG A 11 12.64 -27.21 -8.65
C ARG A 11 13.61 -26.39 -9.50
N LEU A 12 13.08 -25.47 -10.29
CA LEU A 12 13.88 -24.46 -10.97
C LEU A 12 14.60 -23.63 -9.90
N LYS A 13 15.93 -23.68 -9.92
CA LYS A 13 16.76 -22.76 -9.14
C LYS A 13 16.85 -21.47 -9.94
N HIS A 14 16.16 -20.44 -9.48
CA HIS A 14 16.32 -19.10 -10.04
C HIS A 14 17.59 -18.48 -9.46
N GLU A 15 18.60 -18.29 -10.29
CA GLU A 15 19.85 -17.62 -9.93
C GLU A 15 19.81 -16.20 -10.50
N VAL A 16 19.79 -15.21 -9.62
CA VAL A 16 19.76 -13.79 -10.02
C VAL A 16 21.15 -13.42 -10.52
N ILE A 17 21.33 -13.33 -11.84
CA ILE A 17 22.59 -12.88 -12.44
C ILE A 17 22.70 -11.36 -12.24
N GLY A 18 23.55 -10.94 -11.29
CA GLY A 18 23.99 -9.55 -11.12
C GLY A 18 22.87 -8.54 -10.87
N SER A 19 22.34 -8.48 -9.65
CA SER A 19 21.50 -7.35 -9.24
C SER A 19 22.35 -6.24 -8.62
N THR A 20 22.60 -5.16 -9.36
CA THR A 20 23.10 -3.93 -8.76
C THR A 20 21.99 -3.34 -7.88
N PRO A 21 22.24 -3.06 -6.59
CA PRO A 21 21.22 -2.46 -5.74
C PRO A 21 20.85 -1.07 -6.28
N VAL A 22 19.55 -0.84 -6.49
CA VAL A 22 19.02 0.49 -6.84
C VAL A 22 19.06 1.34 -5.57
N LEU A 23 19.91 2.37 -5.57
CA LEU A 23 20.05 3.26 -4.43
C LEU A 23 18.88 4.25 -4.35
N PRO A 24 18.45 4.67 -3.15
CA PRO A 24 17.44 5.71 -3.01
C PRO A 24 17.81 6.96 -3.81
N PHE A 25 16.81 7.55 -4.45
CA PHE A 25 16.87 8.75 -5.28
C PHE A 25 17.68 8.62 -6.57
N SER A 26 18.27 7.45 -6.86
CA SER A 26 19.13 7.27 -8.04
C SER A 26 18.40 7.38 -9.38
N LEU A 27 17.07 7.23 -9.38
CA LEU A 27 16.22 7.39 -10.57
C LEU A 27 15.76 8.84 -10.80
N LEU A 28 16.14 9.77 -9.92
CA LEU A 28 15.84 11.19 -10.11
C LEU A 28 16.86 11.83 -11.04
N SER A 29 16.34 12.69 -11.92
CA SER A 29 17.15 13.64 -12.68
C SER A 29 17.08 15.01 -12.00
N GLY A 30 18.24 15.68 -11.86
CA GLY A 30 18.32 17.04 -11.33
C GLY A 30 18.69 17.13 -9.85
N ASP A 31 18.34 18.24 -9.21
CA ASP A 31 18.69 18.50 -7.81
C ASP A 31 17.79 17.73 -6.84
N VAL A 32 18.32 16.59 -6.35
CA VAL A 32 17.68 15.73 -5.36
C VAL A 32 17.27 16.50 -4.10
N GLY A 33 18.07 17.48 -3.65
CA GLY A 33 17.77 18.27 -2.47
C GLY A 33 16.49 19.09 -2.64
N SER A 34 16.38 19.81 -3.75
CA SER A 34 15.18 20.58 -4.08
C SER A 34 13.95 19.70 -4.28
N ILE A 35 14.09 18.55 -4.97
CA ILE A 35 12.99 17.62 -5.20
C ILE A 35 12.45 17.06 -3.88
N ARG A 36 13.34 16.62 -2.98
CA ARG A 36 12.93 16.10 -1.66
C ARG A 36 12.23 17.16 -0.81
N ASN A 37 12.69 18.41 -0.84
CA ASN A 37 12.03 19.52 -0.14
C ASN A 37 10.64 19.83 -0.72
N ALA A 38 10.48 19.77 -2.04
CA ALA A 38 9.17 19.94 -2.67
C ALA A 38 8.23 18.78 -2.33
N ALA A 39 8.72 17.53 -2.35
CA ALA A 39 7.94 16.35 -1.98
C ALA A 39 7.51 16.37 -0.51
N SER A 40 8.41 16.72 0.42
CA SER A 40 8.11 16.86 1.85
C SER A 40 6.97 17.85 2.10
N ARG A 41 6.98 19.01 1.44
CA ARG A 41 5.88 19.99 1.53
C ARG A 41 4.59 19.49 0.91
N ALA A 42 4.66 18.84 -0.26
CA ALA A 42 3.47 18.34 -0.96
C ALA A 42 2.80 17.17 -0.24
N CYS A 43 3.57 16.35 0.48
CA CYS A 43 3.05 15.24 1.28
C CYS A 43 2.72 15.65 2.72
N ASP A 44 3.01 16.88 3.15
CA ASP A 44 2.88 17.33 4.54
C ASP A 44 3.57 16.38 5.55
N VAL A 45 4.84 16.07 5.30
CA VAL A 45 5.67 15.21 6.15
C VAL A 45 7.05 15.81 6.37
N PRO A 46 7.75 15.49 7.47
CA PRO A 46 9.13 15.94 7.64
C PRO A 46 10.04 15.36 6.56
N LEU A 47 11.06 16.12 6.15
CA LEU A 47 12.04 15.71 5.14
C LEU A 47 12.72 14.36 5.46
N SER A 48 12.89 14.06 6.75
CA SER A 48 13.46 12.80 7.25
C SER A 48 12.56 11.58 7.04
N ALA A 49 11.25 11.79 6.79
CA ALA A 49 10.31 10.71 6.47
C ALA A 49 10.35 10.32 4.99
N ILE A 50 11.00 11.10 4.12
CA ILE A 50 11.14 10.74 2.70
C ILE A 50 12.19 9.63 2.58
N GLU A 51 11.72 8.41 2.29
CA GLU A 51 12.55 7.21 2.12
C GLU A 51 13.16 7.16 0.72
N ASP A 52 12.33 7.37 -0.30
CA ASP A 52 12.74 7.39 -1.70
C ASP A 52 11.77 8.21 -2.55
N ILE A 53 12.22 8.66 -3.73
CA ILE A 53 11.39 9.30 -4.75
C ILE A 53 11.84 8.83 -6.13
N TYR A 54 10.88 8.43 -6.96
CA TYR A 54 11.15 8.03 -8.33
C TYR A 54 9.97 8.41 -9.26
N PRO A 55 10.19 8.52 -10.58
CA PRO A 55 9.13 8.89 -11.52
C PRO A 55 7.94 7.93 -11.49
N CYS A 56 6.72 8.47 -11.68
CA CYS A 56 5.54 7.63 -11.89
C CYS A 56 5.59 6.97 -13.27
N THR A 57 5.14 5.72 -13.36
CA THR A 57 4.92 5.06 -14.64
C THR A 57 3.81 5.75 -15.45
N PRO A 58 3.79 5.64 -16.80
CA PRO A 58 2.70 6.21 -17.60
C PRO A 58 1.31 5.76 -17.16
N MET A 59 1.17 4.49 -16.72
CA MET A 59 -0.09 3.97 -16.22
C MET A 59 -0.52 4.66 -14.92
N GLN A 60 0.39 4.83 -13.95
CA GLN A 60 0.11 5.57 -12.72
C GLN A 60 -0.31 7.01 -13.00
N GLN A 61 0.37 7.69 -13.92
CA GLN A 61 0.03 9.05 -14.32
C GLN A 61 -1.38 9.12 -14.94
N GLY A 62 -1.69 8.19 -15.84
CA GLY A 62 -3.01 8.10 -16.48
C GLY A 62 -4.14 7.85 -15.47
N LEU A 63 -3.93 6.92 -14.54
CA LEU A 63 -4.91 6.62 -13.48
C LEU A 63 -5.17 7.83 -12.59
N MET A 64 -4.12 8.51 -12.12
CA MET A 64 -4.27 9.72 -11.29
C MET A 64 -5.00 10.84 -12.04
N ALA A 65 -4.71 11.04 -13.33
CA ALA A 65 -5.36 12.05 -14.15
C ALA A 65 -6.83 11.75 -14.45
N LEU A 66 -7.22 10.47 -14.48
CA LEU A 66 -8.62 10.08 -14.65
C LEU A 66 -9.40 10.21 -13.33
N SER A 67 -8.80 9.81 -12.21
CA SER A 67 -9.38 9.99 -10.87
C SER A 67 -9.60 11.46 -10.51
N SER A 68 -8.75 12.38 -10.97
CA SER A 68 -8.97 13.82 -10.77
C SER A 68 -10.16 14.40 -11.54
N LYS A 69 -10.64 13.70 -12.58
CA LYS A 69 -11.81 14.12 -13.38
C LYS A 69 -13.11 13.52 -12.87
N HIS A 70 -13.03 12.35 -12.25
CA HIS A 70 -14.18 11.57 -11.81
C HIS A 70 -13.98 11.10 -10.37
N THR A 71 -14.48 11.89 -9.42
CA THR A 71 -14.45 11.58 -7.98
C THR A 71 -14.88 10.14 -7.72
N GLY A 72 -14.08 9.40 -6.95
CA GLY A 72 -14.32 8.00 -6.58
C GLY A 72 -13.76 6.99 -7.58
N SER A 73 -13.35 7.40 -8.77
CA SER A 73 -12.85 6.47 -9.79
C SER A 73 -11.49 5.90 -9.41
N TYR A 74 -11.27 4.63 -9.77
CA TYR A 74 -10.03 3.89 -9.55
C TYR A 74 -9.64 3.73 -8.07
N ILE A 75 -10.59 3.91 -7.17
CA ILE A 75 -10.44 3.57 -5.76
C ILE A 75 -11.26 2.32 -5.52
N ASN A 76 -10.65 1.34 -4.87
CA ASN A 76 -11.33 0.16 -4.40
C ASN A 76 -11.40 0.21 -2.87
N GLN A 77 -12.51 -0.29 -2.34
CA GLN A 77 -12.73 -0.42 -0.91
C GLN A 77 -13.29 -1.81 -0.66
N GLU A 78 -12.49 -2.63 0.01
CA GLU A 78 -12.83 -4.02 0.31
C GLU A 78 -12.96 -4.22 1.82
N LEU A 79 -13.88 -5.11 2.19
CA LEU A 79 -14.10 -5.50 3.57
C LEU A 79 -13.91 -7.00 3.70
N PHE A 80 -12.84 -7.41 4.38
CA PHE A 80 -12.51 -8.81 4.63
C PHE A 80 -13.01 -9.23 6.00
N ARG A 81 -13.89 -10.22 6.05
CA ARG A 81 -14.36 -10.78 7.33
C ARG A 81 -13.27 -11.67 7.94
N LEU A 82 -12.94 -11.41 9.19
CA LEU A 82 -12.02 -12.24 9.97
C LEU A 82 -12.74 -13.45 10.55
N GLU A 83 -12.01 -14.55 10.74
CA GLU A 83 -12.51 -15.67 11.51
C GLU A 83 -12.64 -15.31 13.00
N LYS A 84 -13.59 -15.94 13.69
CA LYS A 84 -13.92 -15.61 15.10
C LYS A 84 -12.75 -15.74 16.08
N HIS A 85 -11.76 -16.56 15.74
CA HIS A 85 -10.60 -16.83 16.58
C HIS A 85 -9.44 -15.83 16.35
N VAL A 86 -9.57 -14.94 15.36
CA VAL A 86 -8.55 -13.95 15.02
C VAL A 86 -8.65 -12.77 15.99
N ALA A 87 -7.53 -12.46 16.66
CA ALA A 87 -7.43 -11.33 17.56
C ALA A 87 -7.16 -10.05 16.76
N THR A 88 -8.02 -9.04 16.92
CA THR A 88 -7.91 -7.74 16.23
C THR A 88 -6.58 -7.04 16.52
N THR A 89 -6.06 -7.13 17.74
CA THR A 89 -4.77 -6.53 18.14
C THR A 89 -3.58 -7.15 17.42
N ARG A 90 -3.57 -8.49 17.25
CA ARG A 90 -2.53 -9.19 16.50
C ARG A 90 -2.64 -8.88 15.01
N MET A 91 -3.86 -8.83 14.47
CA MET A 91 -4.10 -8.44 13.07
C MET A 91 -3.60 -7.03 12.78
N ILE A 92 -3.83 -6.07 13.68
CA ILE A 92 -3.27 -4.71 13.56
C ILE A 92 -1.74 -4.75 13.47
N SER A 93 -1.09 -5.60 14.28
CA SER A 93 0.37 -5.71 14.28
C SER A 93 0.88 -6.28 12.95
N SER A 94 0.29 -7.37 12.47
CA SER A 94 0.62 -7.99 11.18
C SER A 94 0.41 -7.05 10.00
N LEU A 95 -0.68 -6.27 10.00
CA LEU A 95 -0.91 -5.25 8.98
C LEU A 95 0.19 -4.17 9.00
N LYS A 96 0.61 -3.70 10.18
CA LYS A 96 1.71 -2.74 10.29
C LYS A 96 3.02 -3.32 9.76
N ASP A 97 3.31 -4.59 10.07
CA ASP A 97 4.51 -5.26 9.59
C ASP A 97 4.54 -5.37 8.06
N VAL A 98 3.41 -5.75 7.45
CA VAL A 98 3.28 -5.81 5.99
C VAL A 98 3.39 -4.42 5.36
N ILE A 99 2.73 -3.40 5.92
CA ILE A 99 2.83 -2.02 5.39
C ILE A 99 4.27 -1.50 5.47
N ASN A 100 5.00 -1.82 6.54
CA ASN A 100 6.42 -1.47 6.65
C ASN A 100 7.27 -2.18 5.60
N ALA A 101 6.99 -3.47 5.35
CA ALA A 101 7.71 -4.30 4.38
C ALA A 101 7.39 -3.98 2.91
N TRP A 102 6.22 -3.40 2.61
CA TRP A 102 5.77 -3.06 1.26
C TRP A 102 5.76 -1.55 1.04
N PRO A 103 6.85 -0.94 0.51
CA PRO A 103 6.94 0.50 0.26
C PRO A 103 5.75 1.09 -0.50
N ILE A 104 5.20 0.35 -1.45
CA ILE A 104 4.08 0.78 -2.30
C ILE A 104 2.81 1.12 -1.50
N LEU A 105 2.60 0.50 -0.33
CA LEU A 105 1.48 0.80 0.57
C LEU A 105 1.67 2.11 1.33
N ARG A 106 2.90 2.63 1.36
CA ARG A 106 3.30 3.89 1.99
C ARG A 106 3.61 4.98 0.96
N THR A 107 3.35 4.70 -0.32
CA THR A 107 3.63 5.60 -1.42
C THR A 107 2.53 6.63 -1.58
N ARG A 108 2.95 7.87 -1.82
CA ARG A 108 2.09 8.99 -2.23
C ARG A 108 2.54 9.49 -3.59
N ILE A 109 1.62 10.06 -4.37
CA ILE A 109 1.95 10.64 -5.68
C ILE A 109 1.83 12.17 -5.59
N VAL A 110 2.86 12.88 -6.04
CA VAL A 110 2.90 14.35 -6.05
C VAL A 110 3.37 14.86 -7.40
N ASN A 111 3.00 16.10 -7.74
CA ASN A 111 3.52 16.79 -8.91
C ASN A 111 4.61 17.78 -8.49
N ILE A 112 5.84 17.55 -8.94
CA ILE A 112 6.99 18.41 -8.64
C ILE A 112 7.26 19.31 -9.87
N PRO A 113 7.36 20.64 -9.72
CA PRO A 113 7.65 21.54 -10.83
C PRO A 113 8.89 21.10 -11.61
N HIS A 114 8.79 21.09 -12.95
CA HIS A 114 9.84 20.71 -13.89
C HIS A 114 10.30 19.23 -13.85
N VAL A 115 9.80 18.42 -12.91
CA VAL A 115 10.06 16.98 -12.82
C VAL A 115 8.82 16.17 -13.22
N GLY A 116 7.62 16.66 -12.88
CA GLY A 116 6.35 16.01 -13.16
C GLY A 116 5.86 15.14 -11.99
N LEU A 117 5.01 14.16 -12.31
CA LEU A 117 4.45 13.23 -11.32
C LEU A 117 5.50 12.22 -10.86
N VAL A 118 5.75 12.20 -9.55
CA VAL A 118 6.65 11.28 -8.89
C VAL A 118 5.91 10.53 -7.79
N GLN A 119 6.37 9.31 -7.53
CA GLN A 119 5.98 8.51 -6.39
C GLN A 119 7.00 8.73 -5.27
N VAL A 120 6.49 9.01 -4.08
CA VAL A 120 7.25 9.35 -2.88
C VAL A 120 6.97 8.28 -1.84
N VAL A 121 7.99 7.52 -1.47
CA VAL A 121 7.89 6.50 -0.43
C VAL A 121 8.10 7.17 0.92
N ILE A 122 7.12 7.02 1.82
CA ILE A 122 7.15 7.65 3.14
C ILE A 122 7.46 6.62 4.21
N LYS A 123 8.48 6.89 5.01
CA LYS A 123 8.76 6.21 6.27
C LYS A 123 8.02 6.91 7.40
N GLU A 124 6.80 6.45 7.68
CA GLU A 124 5.95 6.99 8.73
C GLU A 124 5.39 5.89 9.63
N GLU A 125 5.05 6.27 10.86
CA GLU A 125 4.30 5.38 11.74
C GLU A 125 2.86 5.28 11.25
N ILE A 126 2.37 4.06 11.09
CA ILE A 126 1.02 3.80 10.61
C ILE A 126 0.11 3.48 11.78
N THR A 127 -0.90 4.33 11.95
CA THR A 127 -2.05 4.06 12.81
C THR A 127 -3.11 3.33 11.99
N ILE A 128 -3.59 2.21 12.52
CA ILE A 128 -4.73 1.46 11.95
C ILE A 128 -5.93 1.74 12.85
N PRO A 129 -6.92 2.51 12.38
CA PRO A 129 -8.09 2.83 13.18
C PRO A 129 -8.87 1.56 13.55
N LEU A 130 -9.37 1.52 14.78
CA LEU A 130 -10.29 0.49 15.26
C LEU A 130 -11.65 1.14 15.49
N SER A 131 -12.66 0.70 14.72
CA SER A 131 -14.05 1.08 14.92
C SER A 131 -14.86 -0.08 15.50
N ARG A 132 -15.94 0.24 16.21
CA ARG A 132 -16.96 -0.73 16.66
C ARG A 132 -18.28 -0.61 15.88
N ASN A 133 -18.28 0.19 14.82
CA ASN A 133 -19.44 0.43 13.99
C ASN A 133 -19.04 0.30 12.52
N LYS A 134 -19.46 -0.82 11.91
CA LYS A 134 -19.14 -1.15 10.52
C LYS A 134 -19.67 -0.11 9.55
N LYS A 135 -20.88 0.39 9.79
CA LYS A 135 -21.54 1.34 8.88
C LYS A 135 -20.80 2.68 8.90
N GLU A 136 -20.54 3.20 10.09
CA GLU A 136 -19.80 4.45 10.29
C GLU A 136 -18.38 4.35 9.73
N LEU A 137 -17.70 3.22 9.94
CA LEU A 137 -16.37 3.02 9.37
C LEU A 137 -16.43 3.07 7.84
N VAL A 138 -17.31 2.30 7.21
CA VAL A 138 -17.44 2.29 5.74
C VAL A 138 -17.76 3.67 5.21
N GLU A 139 -18.71 4.38 5.82
CA GLU A 139 -19.13 5.74 5.42
C GLU A 139 -17.98 6.76 5.55
N SER A 140 -17.12 6.64 6.57
CA SER A 140 -15.97 7.53 6.75
C SER A 140 -14.95 7.49 5.60
N TYR A 141 -15.00 6.46 4.75
CA TYR A 141 -14.10 6.26 3.62
C TYR A 141 -14.76 6.41 2.23
N THR A 142 -16.09 6.57 2.17
CA THR A 142 -16.87 6.59 0.92
C THR A 142 -16.64 7.86 0.08
N ASP A 143 -16.35 9.00 0.71
CA ASP A 143 -16.51 10.31 0.06
C ASP A 143 -15.20 11.04 -0.33
N SER A 144 -14.02 10.46 -0.09
CA SER A 144 -12.74 11.16 -0.30
C SER A 144 -11.89 10.57 -1.42
N THR A 145 -11.86 11.17 -2.61
CA THR A 145 -10.86 10.81 -3.62
C THR A 145 -9.49 11.30 -3.17
N PRO A 146 -8.47 10.43 -3.01
CA PRO A 146 -7.13 10.89 -2.66
C PRO A 146 -6.64 11.90 -3.69
N SER A 147 -6.26 13.08 -3.22
CA SER A 147 -5.58 14.09 -4.02
C SER A 147 -4.09 13.79 -4.09
N LEU A 148 -3.35 14.60 -4.87
CA LEU A 148 -1.89 14.54 -4.86
C LEU A 148 -1.37 14.85 -3.46
N GLY A 149 -0.44 14.03 -2.97
CA GLY A 149 0.14 14.14 -1.63
C GLY A 149 -0.59 13.35 -0.55
N ASP A 150 -1.79 12.85 -0.82
CA ASP A 150 -2.56 12.02 0.10
C ASP A 150 -2.07 10.56 0.12
N ARG A 151 -2.47 9.84 1.17
CA ARG A 151 -2.24 8.39 1.26
C ARG A 151 -3.09 7.66 0.22
N LEU A 152 -2.46 6.78 -0.54
CA LEU A 152 -3.12 5.99 -1.58
C LEU A 152 -3.56 4.60 -1.11
N SER A 153 -3.11 4.14 0.06
CA SER A 153 -3.54 2.91 0.72
C SER A 153 -3.90 3.19 2.18
N GLN A 154 -5.01 2.65 2.66
CA GLN A 154 -5.50 2.81 4.02
C GLN A 154 -6.08 1.49 4.51
N PHE A 155 -5.76 1.16 5.77
CA PHE A 155 -6.32 0.00 6.45
C PHE A 155 -7.05 0.45 7.71
N ALA A 156 -8.13 -0.23 8.04
CA ALA A 156 -8.83 -0.09 9.31
C ALA A 156 -9.37 -1.44 9.78
N ILE A 157 -9.60 -1.56 11.08
CA ILE A 157 -10.29 -2.70 11.68
C ILE A 157 -11.67 -2.26 12.14
N CYS A 158 -12.65 -3.12 11.92
CA CYS A 158 -13.96 -3.00 12.53
C CYS A 158 -14.24 -4.22 13.40
N GLU A 159 -14.57 -4.03 14.67
CA GLU A 159 -15.29 -5.02 15.44
C GLU A 159 -16.78 -4.90 15.08
N GLY A 160 -17.40 -6.01 14.71
CA GLY A 160 -18.79 -6.08 14.30
C GLY A 160 -19.76 -5.97 15.48
N ASN A 161 -21.06 -6.09 15.18
CA ASN A 161 -22.09 -5.96 16.20
C ASN A 161 -22.30 -7.26 16.99
N SER A 162 -21.81 -8.39 16.47
CA SER A 162 -21.91 -9.70 17.11
C SER A 162 -20.58 -10.10 17.77
N PRO A 163 -20.60 -10.84 18.90
CA PRO A 163 -19.37 -11.33 19.53
C PRO A 163 -18.49 -12.14 18.57
N GLY A 164 -17.22 -11.73 18.45
CA GLY A 164 -16.24 -12.36 17.55
C GLY A 164 -16.42 -12.05 16.07
N GLU A 165 -17.34 -11.15 15.70
CA GLU A 165 -17.40 -10.62 14.34
C GLU A 165 -16.37 -9.50 14.20
N SER A 166 -15.49 -9.57 13.21
CA SER A 166 -14.50 -8.53 12.94
C SER A 166 -14.16 -8.47 11.47
N PHE A 167 -13.68 -7.31 11.01
CA PHE A 167 -13.37 -7.05 9.62
C PHE A 167 -12.09 -6.23 9.48
N VAL A 168 -11.36 -6.48 8.40
CA VAL A 168 -10.34 -5.57 7.88
C VAL A 168 -10.96 -4.81 6.72
N LEU A 169 -10.96 -3.48 6.80
CA LEU A 169 -11.23 -2.62 5.65
C LEU A 169 -9.90 -2.27 5.00
N TRP A 170 -9.78 -2.52 3.70
CA TRP A 170 -8.67 -2.03 2.90
C TRP A 170 -9.21 -1.13 1.80
N ARG A 171 -8.65 0.07 1.71
CA ARG A 171 -9.00 1.04 0.68
C ARG A 171 -7.74 1.48 -0.03
N ALA A 172 -7.73 1.38 -1.36
CA ALA A 172 -6.57 1.76 -2.14
C ALA A 172 -6.91 2.32 -3.52
N HIS A 173 -6.04 3.19 -4.01
CA HIS A 173 -6.06 3.66 -5.39
C HIS A 173 -5.37 2.64 -6.31
N HIS A 174 -5.94 2.32 -7.46
CA HIS A 174 -5.35 1.39 -8.45
C HIS A 174 -3.98 1.78 -8.99
N ALA A 175 -3.48 3.00 -8.70
CA ALA A 175 -2.14 3.40 -9.08
C ALA A 175 -1.05 2.65 -8.28
N ILE A 176 -1.41 1.95 -7.20
CA ILE A 176 -0.47 1.29 -6.30
C ILE A 176 -0.68 -0.22 -6.19
N TYR A 177 -1.60 -0.81 -6.95
CA TYR A 177 -1.82 -2.25 -6.96
C TYR A 177 -2.45 -2.75 -8.27
N ASP A 178 -2.24 -4.03 -8.55
CA ASP A 178 -2.94 -4.82 -9.56
C ASP A 178 -3.56 -6.09 -8.93
N ALA A 179 -4.34 -6.84 -9.71
CA ALA A 179 -5.01 -8.03 -9.22
C ALA A 179 -4.06 -9.13 -8.70
N TRP A 180 -2.84 -9.23 -9.23
CA TRP A 180 -1.85 -10.19 -8.73
C TRP A 180 -1.34 -9.76 -7.36
N SER A 181 -0.93 -8.50 -7.23
CA SER A 181 -0.37 -7.96 -5.98
C SER A 181 -1.34 -8.02 -4.80
N VAL A 182 -2.65 -7.96 -5.03
CA VAL A 182 -3.66 -8.14 -3.97
C VAL A 182 -3.60 -9.54 -3.37
N ASN A 183 -3.43 -10.58 -4.19
CA ASN A 183 -3.33 -11.95 -3.69
C ASN A 183 -2.08 -12.14 -2.84
N LEU A 184 -0.95 -11.56 -3.27
CA LEU A 184 0.29 -11.57 -2.51
C LEU A 184 0.16 -10.80 -1.19
N LEU A 185 -0.48 -9.63 -1.22
CA LEU A 185 -0.76 -8.84 -0.02
C LEU A 185 -1.55 -9.65 1.02
N LEU A 186 -2.61 -10.33 0.60
CA LEU A 186 -3.42 -11.16 1.49
C LEU A 186 -2.62 -12.36 2.05
N GLN A 187 -1.74 -12.96 1.23
CA GLN A 187 -0.85 -14.05 1.67
C GLN A 187 0.18 -13.57 2.69
N ASP A 188 0.78 -12.40 2.48
CA ASP A 188 1.76 -11.82 3.40
C ASP A 188 1.10 -11.41 4.72
N ILE A 189 -0.10 -10.83 4.69
CA ILE A 189 -0.88 -10.53 5.90
C ILE A 189 -1.16 -11.81 6.70
N ALA A 190 -1.55 -12.90 6.02
CA ALA A 190 -1.77 -14.18 6.68
C ALA A 190 -0.48 -14.80 7.23
N THR A 191 0.66 -14.60 6.55
CA THR A 191 1.98 -15.12 6.98
C THR A 191 2.54 -14.34 8.17
N CYS A 192 2.33 -13.03 8.19
CA CYS A 192 2.71 -12.15 9.30
C CYS A 192 1.77 -12.25 10.50
N TYR A 193 0.61 -12.91 10.38
CA TYR A 193 -0.30 -13.16 11.48
C TYR A 193 0.18 -14.30 12.35
#